data_AF-A0A7Z0QRG7-F1
#
_entry.id   AF-A0A7Z0QRG7-F1
#
_cell.length_a   1.000
_cell.length_b   1.000
_cell.length_c   1.000
_cell.angle_alpha   90.00
_cell.angle_beta   90.00
_cell.angle_gamma   90.00
#
_symmetry.space_group_name_H-M   'P 1'
#
loop_
_entity.id
_entity.type
_entity.pdbx_description
1 polymer ?
#
loop_
_entity_poly.entity_id
_entity_poly.type
_entity_poly.pdbx_seq_one_letter_code
_entity_poly.pdbx_strand_id
1 'polypeptide(L)'
;MSASAPGDATDWLLVACGVHSLAFAGFHLGFSRLFDWPRSLQSTTRVNRAVLQIANAQLVWVFAAVALACLLMPGPLATTPLGRALLGAMAVFWWLRLALQFVWLRLRRWQVHVLSAIFLLGGLLFTAAALRG
;
A
#
# COMPACT_ATOMS: atom_id res chain seq x y z
N MET A 1 -20.24 21.04 21.22
CA MET A 1 -19.65 19.69 21.16
C MET A 1 -20.60 18.80 20.38
N SER A 2 -20.50 18.80 19.04
CA SER A 2 -21.26 17.87 18.21
C SER A 2 -20.57 16.51 18.25
N ALA A 3 -21.27 15.50 18.76
CA ALA A 3 -20.86 14.11 18.62
C ALA A 3 -20.73 13.79 17.13
N SER A 4 -19.54 13.37 16.68
CA SER A 4 -19.31 12.85 15.33
C SER A 4 -20.24 11.67 15.10
N ALA A 5 -20.98 11.66 13.99
CA ALA A 5 -21.84 10.54 13.66
C ALA A 5 -20.96 9.29 13.44
N PRO A 6 -21.43 8.08 13.82
CA PRO A 6 -20.65 6.86 13.67
C PRO A 6 -20.23 6.54 12.21
N GLY A 7 -20.81 7.22 11.20
CA GLY A 7 -20.38 7.15 9.79
C GLY A 7 -19.14 8.01 9.47
N ASP A 8 -19.01 9.19 10.08
CA ASP A 8 -17.95 10.16 9.75
C ASP A 8 -16.55 9.59 10.03
N ALA A 9 -16.44 8.79 11.10
CA ALA A 9 -15.18 8.19 11.56
C ALA A 9 -14.66 7.09 10.62
N THR A 10 -15.57 6.37 9.96
CA THR A 10 -15.22 5.31 9.01
C THR A 10 -14.85 5.91 7.65
N ASP A 11 -15.52 7.00 7.27
CA ASP A 11 -15.29 7.67 5.99
C ASP A 11 -13.89 8.29 5.90
N TRP A 12 -13.43 9.04 6.93
CA TRP A 12 -12.07 9.60 6.88
C TRP A 12 -10.98 8.53 6.89
N LEU A 13 -11.23 7.40 7.56
CA LEU A 13 -10.27 6.30 7.66
C LEU A 13 -10.09 5.61 6.31
N LEU A 14 -11.18 5.36 5.59
CA LEU A 14 -11.14 4.83 4.24
C LEU A 14 -10.49 5.82 3.27
N VAL A 15 -10.76 7.12 3.40
CA VAL A 15 -10.05 8.15 2.63
C VAL A 15 -8.54 8.11 2.90
N ALA A 16 -8.12 7.95 4.16
CA ALA A 16 -6.70 7.83 4.52
C ALA A 16 -6.06 6.56 3.90
N CYS A 17 -6.74 5.41 3.93
CA CYS A 17 -6.31 4.20 3.24
C CYS A 17 -6.16 4.41 1.72
N GLY A 18 -7.11 5.14 1.13
CA GLY A 18 -7.13 5.46 -0.29
C GLY A 18 -5.98 6.37 -0.70
N VAL A 19 -5.76 7.46 0.04
CA VAL A 19 -4.64 8.40 -0.18
C VAL A 19 -3.30 7.69 0.02
N HIS A 20 -3.18 6.86 1.05
CA HIS A 20 -1.99 6.05 1.29
C HIS A 20 -1.66 5.14 0.09
N SER A 21 -2.67 4.41 -0.40
CA SER A 21 -2.51 3.51 -1.55
C SER A 21 -2.19 4.29 -2.83
N LEU A 22 -2.84 5.43 -3.06
CA LEU A 22 -2.58 6.28 -4.23
C LEU A 22 -1.15 6.84 -4.21
N ALA A 23 -0.68 7.31 -3.06
CA ALA A 23 0.70 7.76 -2.88
C ALA A 23 1.70 6.63 -3.22
N PHE A 24 1.40 5.39 -2.83
CA PHE A 24 2.21 4.23 -3.17
C PHE A 24 2.18 3.86 -4.66
N ALA A 25 1.03 3.99 -5.32
CA ALA A 25 0.97 3.84 -6.78
C ALA A 25 1.90 4.85 -7.47
N GLY A 26 1.84 6.13 -7.06
CA GLY A 26 2.74 7.17 -7.56
C GLY A 26 4.22 6.90 -7.26
N PHE A 27 4.53 6.45 -6.04
CA PHE A 27 5.88 6.04 -5.65
C PHE A 27 6.44 4.95 -6.56
N HIS A 28 5.66 3.91 -6.87
CA HIS A 28 6.08 2.80 -7.73
C HIS A 28 6.19 3.18 -9.22
N LEU A 29 5.40 4.14 -9.69
CA LEU A 29 5.62 4.75 -11.03
C LEU A 29 6.99 5.43 -11.11
N GLY A 30 7.47 5.99 -10.00
CA GLY A 30 8.79 6.63 -9.89
C GLY A 30 9.97 5.67 -9.78
N PHE A 31 9.77 4.36 -9.54
CA PHE A 31 10.85 3.42 -9.19
C PHE A 31 12.01 3.38 -10.17
N SER A 32 11.71 3.37 -11.46
CA SER A 32 12.73 3.33 -12.51
C SER A 32 13.72 4.51 -12.38
N ARG A 33 13.20 5.69 -12.00
CA ARG A 33 14.00 6.90 -11.79
C ARG A 33 14.64 6.95 -10.40
N LEU A 34 13.90 6.63 -9.35
CA LEU A 34 14.38 6.68 -7.96
C LEU A 34 15.56 5.74 -7.71
N PHE A 35 15.60 4.59 -8.39
CA PHE A 35 16.62 3.55 -8.19
C PHE A 35 17.54 3.35 -9.40
N ASP A 36 17.50 4.27 -10.38
CA ASP A 36 18.28 4.21 -11.62
C ASP A 36 18.27 2.80 -12.24
N TRP A 37 17.08 2.22 -12.42
CA TRP A 37 16.91 0.85 -12.91
C TRP A 37 17.64 0.55 -14.23
N PRO A 38 17.71 1.48 -15.21
CA PRO A 38 18.48 1.25 -16.43
C PRO A 38 19.95 0.92 -16.15
N ARG A 39 20.54 1.46 -15.07
CA ARG A 39 21.92 1.19 -14.64
C ARG A 39 21.99 0.05 -13.63
N SER A 40 21.20 0.11 -12.55
CA SER A 40 21.29 -0.83 -11.42
C SER A 40 20.90 -2.26 -11.78
N LEU A 41 20.04 -2.44 -12.78
CA LEU A 41 19.65 -3.78 -13.24
C LEU A 41 20.58 -4.34 -14.32
N GLN A 42 21.59 -3.61 -14.83
CA GLN A 42 22.39 -4.06 -15.99
C GLN A 42 23.03 -5.44 -15.77
N SER A 43 23.47 -5.73 -14.54
CA SER A 43 24.04 -7.01 -14.13
C SER A 43 23.06 -8.19 -14.07
N THR A 44 21.75 -7.95 -14.28
CA THR A 44 20.71 -8.98 -14.26
C THR A 44 20.38 -9.51 -15.67
N THR A 45 19.79 -10.70 -15.74
CA THR A 45 19.33 -11.26 -17.02
C THR A 45 18.16 -10.44 -17.59
N ARG A 46 17.96 -10.50 -18.92
CA ARG A 46 16.80 -9.87 -19.58
C ARG A 46 15.48 -10.31 -18.97
N VAL A 47 15.35 -11.60 -18.64
CA VAL A 47 14.16 -12.17 -18.01
C VAL A 47 13.91 -11.55 -16.64
N ASN A 48 14.92 -11.52 -15.77
CA ASN A 48 14.77 -10.97 -14.41
C ASN A 48 14.39 -9.49 -14.44
N ARG A 49 15.01 -8.71 -15.34
CA ARG A 49 14.68 -7.29 -15.53
C ARG A 49 13.23 -7.09 -15.98
N ALA A 50 12.76 -7.89 -16.93
CA ALA A 50 11.38 -7.82 -17.42
C ALA A 50 10.38 -8.22 -16.32
N VAL A 51 10.64 -9.31 -15.59
CA VAL A 51 9.80 -9.75 -14.47
C VAL A 51 9.68 -8.67 -13.41
N LEU A 52 10.78 -8.00 -13.04
CA LEU A 52 10.74 -6.91 -12.06
C LEU A 52 9.90 -5.71 -12.55
N GLN A 53 10.00 -5.35 -13.83
CA GLN A 53 9.19 -4.27 -14.40
C GLN A 53 7.70 -4.62 -14.45
N ILE A 54 7.36 -5.84 -14.86
CA ILE A 54 5.99 -6.34 -14.90
C ILE A 54 5.40 -6.35 -13.49
N ALA A 55 6.12 -6.91 -12.52
CA ALA A 55 5.68 -6.97 -11.12
C ALA A 55 5.44 -5.55 -10.56
N ASN A 56 6.31 -4.59 -10.87
CA ASN A 56 6.13 -3.20 -10.45
C ASN A 56 4.90 -2.55 -11.10
N ALA A 57 4.66 -2.77 -12.39
CA ALA A 57 3.48 -2.25 -13.09
C ALA A 57 2.17 -2.85 -12.52
N GLN A 58 2.17 -4.16 -12.25
CA GLN A 58 1.05 -4.83 -11.57
C GLN A 58 0.81 -4.27 -10.16
N LEU A 59 1.89 -3.96 -9.44
CA LEU A 59 1.79 -3.39 -8.10
C LEU A 59 1.22 -1.96 -8.13
N VAL A 60 1.61 -1.13 -9.12
CA VAL A 60 0.97 0.17 -9.37
C VAL A 60 -0.53 0.00 -9.60
N TRP A 61 -0.92 -0.95 -10.45
CA TRP A 61 -2.32 -1.22 -10.75
C TRP A 61 -3.11 -1.62 -9.49
N VAL A 62 -2.58 -2.56 -8.69
CA VAL A 62 -3.23 -2.99 -7.44
C VAL A 62 -3.42 -1.82 -6.48
N PHE A 63 -2.39 -1.01 -6.24
CA PHE A 63 -2.50 0.15 -5.35
C PHE A 63 -3.48 1.21 -5.88
N ALA A 64 -3.50 1.46 -7.19
CA ALA A 64 -4.46 2.36 -7.80
C ALA A 64 -5.90 1.82 -7.65
N ALA A 65 -6.12 0.54 -7.88
CA ALA A 65 -7.44 -0.09 -7.74
C ALA A 65 -7.95 -0.03 -6.29
N VAL A 66 -7.09 -0.33 -5.31
CA VAL A 66 -7.43 -0.20 -3.89
C VAL A 66 -7.71 1.25 -3.51
N ALA A 67 -6.90 2.19 -4.02
CA ALA A 67 -7.14 3.62 -3.79
C ALA A 67 -8.51 4.06 -4.31
N LEU A 68 -8.86 3.68 -5.54
CA LEU A 68 -10.16 3.98 -6.14
C LEU A 68 -11.30 3.32 -5.36
N ALA A 69 -11.15 2.07 -4.91
CA ALA A 69 -12.16 1.39 -4.11
C ALA A 69 -12.42 2.12 -2.79
N CYS A 70 -11.37 2.54 -2.08
CA CYS A 70 -11.48 3.29 -0.84
C CYS A 70 -12.11 4.68 -1.02
N LEU A 71 -11.82 5.37 -2.13
CA LEU A 71 -12.27 6.75 -2.35
C LEU A 71 -13.66 6.84 -3.00
N LEU A 72 -14.01 5.89 -3.87
CA LEU A 72 -15.25 5.94 -4.66
C LEU A 72 -16.36 5.06 -4.08
N MET A 73 -16.01 4.03 -3.29
CA MET A 73 -16.98 3.08 -2.76
C MET A 73 -16.82 2.83 -1.25
N PRO A 74 -16.66 3.85 -0.39
CA PRO A 74 -16.37 3.66 1.03
C PRO A 74 -17.47 2.88 1.77
N GLY A 75 -18.74 3.17 1.50
CA GLY A 75 -19.89 2.49 2.13
C GLY A 75 -19.89 0.97 1.92
N PRO A 76 -19.90 0.47 0.66
CA PRO A 76 -19.80 -0.97 0.38
C PRO A 76 -18.51 -1.61 0.92
N LEU A 77 -17.40 -0.87 0.93
CA LEU A 77 -16.13 -1.39 1.41
C LEU A 77 -16.14 -1.62 2.93
N ALA A 78 -16.79 -0.74 3.68
CA ALA A 78 -16.96 -0.88 5.13
C ALA A 78 -17.99 -1.95 5.50
N THR A 79 -19.14 -1.98 4.81
CA THR A 79 -20.31 -2.72 5.27
C THR A 79 -20.43 -4.16 4.76
N THR A 80 -19.74 -4.50 3.66
CA THR A 80 -19.88 -5.83 3.05
C THR A 80 -18.77 -6.79 3.53
N PRO A 81 -19.07 -8.10 3.66
CA PRO A 81 -18.04 -9.09 3.99
C PRO A 81 -16.87 -9.11 3.00
N LEU A 82 -17.15 -8.90 1.71
CA LEU A 82 -16.13 -8.82 0.67
C LEU A 82 -15.25 -7.58 0.82
N GLY A 83 -15.85 -6.41 1.07
CA GLY A 83 -15.12 -5.17 1.31
C GLY A 83 -14.18 -5.27 2.51
N ARG A 84 -14.69 -5.84 3.62
CA ARG A 84 -13.88 -6.10 4.82
C ARG A 84 -12.76 -7.11 4.57
N ALA A 85 -13.02 -8.17 3.80
CA ALA A 85 -11.98 -9.11 3.40
C ALA A 85 -10.88 -8.45 2.57
N LEU A 86 -11.23 -7.53 1.66
CA LEU A 86 -10.26 -6.75 0.88
C LEU A 86 -9.41 -5.85 1.77
N LEU A 87 -10.03 -5.12 2.71
CA LEU A 87 -9.32 -4.29 3.69
C LEU A 87 -8.37 -5.13 4.56
N GLY A 88 -8.83 -6.29 5.03
CA GLY A 88 -8.02 -7.24 5.80
C GLY A 88 -6.86 -7.82 4.99
N ALA A 89 -7.09 -8.18 3.72
CA ALA A 89 -6.04 -8.64 2.82
C ALA A 89 -4.97 -7.57 2.61
N MET A 90 -5.37 -6.30 2.46
CA MET A 90 -4.43 -5.18 2.36
C MET A 90 -3.69 -4.92 3.67
N ALA A 91 -4.31 -5.13 4.83
CA ALA A 91 -3.61 -5.07 6.11
C ALA A 91 -2.50 -6.15 6.18
N VAL A 92 -2.83 -7.39 5.84
CA VAL A 92 -1.87 -8.50 5.77
C VAL A 92 -0.75 -8.19 4.78
N PHE A 93 -1.08 -7.64 3.60
CA PHE A 93 -0.08 -7.22 2.62
C PHE A 93 0.94 -6.24 3.22
N TRP A 94 0.49 -5.20 3.94
CA TRP A 94 1.38 -4.21 4.55
C TRP A 94 2.23 -4.78 5.68
N TRP A 95 1.64 -5.62 6.55
CA TRP A 95 2.39 -6.30 7.61
C TRP A 95 3.44 -7.25 7.06
N LEU A 96 3.07 -8.04 6.05
CA LEU A 96 3.99 -8.91 5.35
C LEU A 96 5.11 -8.09 4.69
N ARG A 97 4.78 -7.00 4.01
CA ARG A 97 5.76 -6.11 3.38
C ARG A 97 6.75 -5.51 4.38
N LEU A 98 6.26 -5.11 5.56
CA LEU A 98 7.09 -4.62 6.67
C LEU A 98 8.02 -5.72 7.19
N ALA A 99 7.51 -6.92 7.44
CA ALA A 99 8.33 -8.05 7.93
C ALA A 99 9.41 -8.45 6.91
N LEU A 100 9.03 -8.58 5.64
CA LEU A 100 9.92 -8.99 4.55
C LEU A 100 11.05 -7.96 4.29
N GLN A 101 10.80 -6.67 4.60
CA GLN A 101 11.83 -5.64 4.52
C GLN A 101 13.04 -5.98 5.42
N PHE A 102 12.82 -6.48 6.63
CA PHE A 102 13.90 -6.82 7.56
C PHE A 102 14.61 -8.13 7.21
N VAL A 103 13.95 -9.02 6.46
CA VAL A 103 14.55 -10.27 5.99
C VAL A 103 15.48 -10.01 4.80
N TRP A 104 15.02 -9.30 3.77
CA TRP A 104 15.75 -9.18 2.50
C TRP A 104 16.47 -7.85 2.31
N LEU A 105 15.89 -6.73 2.74
CA LEU A 105 16.45 -5.40 2.51
C LEU A 105 17.30 -4.95 3.70
N ARG A 106 18.18 -5.82 4.23
CA ARG A 106 19.07 -5.58 5.41
C ARG A 106 20.08 -4.43 5.20
N LEU A 107 19.61 -3.28 4.75
CA LEU A 107 20.35 -2.06 4.47
C LEU A 107 20.23 -1.15 5.68
N ARG A 108 21.38 -0.85 6.28
CA ARG A 108 21.50 0.05 7.43
C ARG A 108 21.51 1.50 6.92
N ARG A 109 20.36 1.97 6.43
CA ARG A 109 20.18 3.32 5.88
C ARG A 109 18.89 3.94 6.39
N TRP A 110 18.91 5.24 6.68
CA TRP A 110 17.76 5.97 7.26
C TRP A 110 16.51 5.87 6.38
N GLN A 111 16.66 5.76 5.06
CA GLN A 111 15.55 5.58 4.11
C GLN A 111 14.75 4.30 4.39
N VAL A 112 15.39 3.23 4.89
CA VAL A 112 14.72 1.97 5.22
C VAL A 112 13.82 2.16 6.44
N HIS A 113 14.25 2.94 7.44
CA HIS A 113 13.43 3.23 8.61
C HIS A 113 12.20 4.09 8.25
N VAL A 114 12.39 5.10 7.40
CA VAL A 114 11.26 5.91 6.88
C VAL A 114 10.27 5.01 6.14
N LEU A 115 10.76 4.15 5.24
CA LEU A 115 9.90 3.25 4.50
C LEU A 115 9.19 2.24 5.41
N SER A 116 9.86 1.73 6.43
CA SER A 116 9.26 0.86 7.44
C SER A 116 8.17 1.57 8.24
N ALA A 117 8.36 2.84 8.62
CA ALA A 117 7.35 3.64 9.32
C ALA A 117 6.11 3.86 8.43
N ILE A 118 6.31 4.09 7.13
CA ILE A 118 5.21 4.23 6.17
C ILE A 118 4.45 2.89 6.02
N PHE A 119 5.14 1.75 5.95
CA PHE A 119 4.47 0.44 5.89
C PHE A 119 3.71 0.11 7.17
N LEU A 120 4.28 0.46 8.32
CA LEU A 120 3.59 0.35 9.61
C LEU A 120 2.30 1.17 9.61
N LEU A 121 2.37 2.43 9.14
CA LEU A 121 1.18 3.28 9.00
C LEU A 121 0.13 2.61 8.09
N GLY A 122 0.53 2.06 6.94
CA GLY A 122 -0.38 1.32 6.05
C GLY A 122 -1.02 0.13 6.76
N GLY A 123 -0.24 -0.69 7.45
CA GLY A 123 -0.74 -1.83 8.23
C GLY A 123 -1.76 -1.40 9.28
N LEU A 124 -1.46 -0.36 10.05
CA LEU A 124 -2.36 0.16 11.09
C LEU A 124 -3.65 0.75 10.51
N LEU A 125 -3.57 1.53 9.43
CA LEU A 125 -4.74 2.12 8.77
C LEU A 125 -5.69 1.03 8.26
N PHE A 126 -5.17 0.05 7.52
CA PHE A 126 -5.99 -1.02 6.95
C PHE A 126 -6.51 -1.99 8.01
N THR A 127 -5.73 -2.29 9.06
CA THR A 127 -6.23 -3.08 10.21
C THR A 127 -7.37 -2.33 10.91
N ALA A 128 -7.21 -1.04 11.19
CA ALA A 128 -8.26 -0.25 11.82
C ALA A 128 -9.53 -0.20 10.95
N ALA A 129 -9.39 -0.06 9.63
CA ALA A 129 -10.52 -0.02 8.70
C ALA A 129 -11.26 -1.37 8.66
N ALA A 130 -10.53 -2.49 8.61
CA ALA A 130 -11.12 -3.83 8.56
C ALA A 130 -11.88 -4.22 9.85
N LEU A 131 -11.46 -3.68 11.00
CA LEU A 131 -12.07 -3.93 12.31
C LEU A 131 -13.24 -3.01 12.64
N ARG A 132 -13.35 -1.84 11.99
CA ARG A 132 -14.38 -0.82 12.26
C ARG A 132 -15.58 -0.86 11.32
N GLY A 133 -15.44 -1.39 10.10
CA GLY A 133 -16.57 -1.82 9.27
C GLY A 133 -17.17 -3.13 9.77
#